data_AF-A0A814G3G0-F1
#
_entry.id   AF-A0A814G3G0-F1
#
_cell.length_a   1.000
_cell.length_b   1.000
_cell.length_c   1.000
_cell.angle_alpha   90.00
_cell.angle_beta   90.00
_cell.angle_gamma   90.00
#
_symmetry.space_group_name_H-M   'P 1'
#
loop_
_entity.id
_entity.type
_entity.pdbx_description
1 polymer ?
#
loop_
_entity_poly.entity_id
_entity_poly.type
_entity_poly.pdbx_seq_one_letter_code
_entity_poly.pdbx_strand_id
1 'polypeptide(L)'
;MALWSIMAAPLILSVDLRTINDWARDILLNKNLIAINQDPLGAMGRRILKLDGNVEVWSKPLQDDRTAFVALFPQPYGTPIRMSIKLSDLGLGRYQDYDLFELFHGDFLGKHHYTDAYNFTINPSGDVHAFYAESAEPKTKFHKKLRL
;
A
#
# COMPACT_ATOMS: atom_id res chain seq x y z
N MET A 1 2.19 7.53 -9.14
CA MET A 1 0.88 7.64 -8.44
C MET A 1 0.91 7.01 -7.05
N ALA A 2 1.19 5.70 -6.92
CA ALA A 2 1.13 5.00 -5.64
C ALA A 2 1.97 5.61 -4.51
N LEU A 3 3.24 5.97 -4.76
CA LEU A 3 4.08 6.64 -3.75
C LEU A 3 3.49 8.00 -3.30
N TRP A 4 3.00 8.81 -4.23
CA TRP A 4 2.33 10.09 -3.91
C TRP A 4 1.05 9.87 -3.08
N SER A 5 0.30 8.82 -3.38
CA SER A 5 -0.88 8.43 -2.59
C SER A 5 -0.51 8.10 -1.14
N ILE A 6 0.55 7.32 -0.93
CA ILE A 6 1.07 6.99 0.40
C ILE A 6 1.60 8.23 1.14
N MET A 7 2.24 9.15 0.43
CA MET A 7 2.74 10.39 1.03
C MET A 7 1.63 11.40 1.38
N ALA A 8 0.34 11.08 1.14
CA ALA A 8 -0.77 12.03 1.28
C ALA A 8 -0.52 13.37 0.55
N ALA A 9 0.22 13.30 -0.57
CA ALA A 9 0.58 14.47 -1.35
C ALA A 9 -0.62 14.97 -2.16
N PRO A 10 -0.72 16.28 -2.47
CA PRO A 10 -1.69 16.78 -3.41
C PRO A 10 -1.55 16.11 -4.79
N LEU A 11 -2.65 15.58 -5.33
CA LEU A 11 -2.70 14.96 -6.66
C LEU A 11 -3.04 16.00 -7.74
N ILE A 12 -2.12 16.93 -7.98
CA ILE A 12 -2.28 17.99 -8.98
C ILE A 12 -1.70 17.52 -10.31
N LEU A 13 -2.51 17.50 -11.37
CA LEU A 13 -2.13 17.05 -12.69
C LEU A 13 -1.61 18.21 -13.54
N SER A 14 -0.48 18.00 -14.22
CA SER A 14 0.11 18.93 -15.19
C SER A 14 0.34 18.21 -16.53
N VAL A 15 -0.74 17.77 -17.16
CA VAL A 15 -0.73 17.03 -18.44
C VAL A 15 -1.86 17.54 -19.34
N ASP A 16 -1.74 17.38 -20.66
CA ASP A 16 -2.84 17.72 -21.58
C ASP A 16 -3.93 16.63 -21.53
N LEU A 17 -5.05 16.96 -20.87
CA LEU A 17 -6.17 16.05 -20.69
C LEU A 17 -6.88 15.70 -22.01
N ARG A 18 -6.68 16.46 -23.08
CA ARG A 18 -7.30 16.21 -24.40
C ARG A 18 -6.59 15.11 -25.17
N THR A 19 -5.32 14.85 -24.84
CA THR A 19 -4.45 13.92 -25.58
C THR A 19 -3.81 12.88 -24.65
N ILE A 20 -4.38 12.67 -23.46
CA ILE A 20 -3.84 11.71 -22.51
C ILE A 20 -4.06 10.28 -23.01
N ASN A 21 -3.03 9.46 -22.93
CA ASN A 21 -3.13 8.04 -23.27
C ASN A 21 -4.02 7.30 -22.27
N ASP A 22 -4.73 6.27 -22.73
CA ASP A 22 -5.65 5.50 -21.88
C ASP A 22 -4.94 4.85 -20.68
N TRP A 23 -3.76 4.26 -20.87
CA TRP A 23 -3.00 3.66 -19.77
C TRP A 23 -2.64 4.68 -18.67
N ALA A 24 -2.34 5.93 -19.05
CA ALA A 24 -2.01 6.97 -18.09
C ALA A 24 -3.27 7.45 -17.37
N ARG A 25 -4.38 7.57 -18.11
CA ARG A 25 -5.69 7.88 -17.56
C ARG A 25 -6.13 6.83 -16.53
N ASP A 26 -5.92 5.55 -16.80
CA ASP A 26 -6.29 4.45 -15.90
C ASP A 26 -5.53 4.53 -14.57
N ILE A 27 -4.24 4.87 -14.62
CA ILE A 27 -3.43 5.06 -13.40
C ILE A 27 -3.88 6.30 -12.62
N LEU A 28 -4.15 7.42 -13.31
CA LEU A 28 -4.53 8.68 -12.67
C LEU A 28 -5.94 8.64 -12.06
N LEU A 29 -6.85 7.89 -12.68
CA LEU A 29 -8.24 7.72 -12.22
C LEU A 29 -8.43 6.46 -11.36
N ASN A 30 -7.34 5.79 -10.97
CA ASN A 30 -7.41 4.58 -10.16
C ASN A 30 -8.08 4.86 -8.80
N LYS A 31 -9.31 4.34 -8.64
CA LYS A 31 -10.15 4.62 -7.47
C LYS A 31 -9.52 4.15 -6.16
N ASN A 32 -8.80 3.03 -6.18
CA ASN A 32 -8.14 2.50 -4.99
C ASN A 32 -7.00 3.42 -4.56
N LEU A 33 -6.13 3.83 -5.48
CA LEU A 33 -5.05 4.76 -5.18
C LEU A 33 -5.54 6.14 -4.75
N ILE A 34 -6.65 6.62 -5.32
CA ILE A 34 -7.30 7.85 -4.90
C ILE A 34 -7.88 7.70 -3.49
N ALA A 35 -8.55 6.59 -3.19
CA ALA A 35 -9.08 6.30 -1.85
C ALA A 35 -7.95 6.25 -0.80
N ILE A 36 -6.81 5.64 -1.13
CA ILE A 36 -5.63 5.68 -0.27
C ILE A 36 -5.13 7.11 -0.06
N ASN A 37 -5.04 7.93 -1.12
CA ASN A 37 -4.58 9.31 -1.00
C ASN A 37 -5.54 10.16 -0.13
N GLN A 38 -6.84 10.03 -0.36
CA GLN A 38 -7.93 10.78 0.26
C GLN A 38 -8.49 10.14 1.54
N ASP A 39 -7.75 9.20 2.15
CA ASP A 39 -8.16 8.56 3.39
C ASP A 39 -8.39 9.62 4.50
N PRO A 40 -9.55 9.60 5.18
CA PRO A 40 -9.96 10.64 6.11
C PRO A 40 -9.14 10.67 7.41
N LEU A 41 -8.31 9.65 7.69
CA LEU A 41 -7.34 9.73 8.77
C LEU A 41 -6.33 10.86 8.54
N GLY A 42 -6.10 11.26 7.28
CA GLY A 42 -5.20 12.35 6.92
C GLY A 42 -3.74 12.09 7.29
N ALA A 43 -3.38 10.86 7.65
CA ALA A 43 -2.04 10.51 8.07
C ALA A 43 -1.09 10.47 6.86
N MET A 44 0.09 11.06 7.01
CA MET A 44 1.15 10.94 6.01
C MET A 44 1.87 9.58 6.16
N GLY A 45 2.14 8.92 5.03
CA GLY A 45 2.97 7.72 5.02
C GLY A 45 4.45 7.99 5.25
N ARG A 46 5.17 6.96 5.68
CA ARG A 46 6.60 7.01 6.00
C ARG A 46 7.33 5.81 5.42
N ARG A 47 8.62 5.97 5.12
CA ARG A 47 9.49 4.85 4.80
C ARG A 47 9.71 4.01 6.06
N ILE A 48 9.42 2.72 6.00
CA ILE A 48 9.54 1.79 7.12
C ILE A 48 10.73 0.84 6.96
N LEU A 49 11.08 0.46 5.72
CA LEU A 49 12.18 -0.46 5.46
C LEU A 49 13.02 0.05 4.29
N LYS A 50 14.31 -0.24 4.37
CA LYS A 50 15.24 -0.22 3.24
C LYS A 50 15.89 -1.59 3.18
N LEU A 51 15.58 -2.33 2.14
CA LEU A 51 15.99 -3.72 1.97
C LEU A 51 17.20 -3.81 1.02
N ASP A 52 17.79 -4.99 0.97
CA ASP A 52 18.88 -5.29 0.05
C ASP A 52 18.47 -5.02 -1.40
N GLY A 53 19.42 -4.57 -2.21
CA GLY A 53 19.14 -4.12 -3.58
C GLY A 53 18.49 -2.72 -3.66
N ASN A 54 18.55 -1.90 -2.61
CA ASN A 54 17.99 -0.53 -2.58
C ASN A 54 16.46 -0.45 -2.71
N VAL A 55 15.74 -1.53 -2.44
CA VAL A 55 14.27 -1.47 -2.37
C VAL A 55 13.84 -0.71 -1.13
N GLU A 56 12.92 0.22 -1.31
CA GLU A 56 12.33 0.96 -0.21
C GLU A 56 10.87 0.54 -0.02
N VAL A 57 10.47 0.36 1.24
CA VAL A 57 9.09 0.07 1.60
C VAL A 57 8.54 1.22 2.41
N TRP A 58 7.41 1.74 1.95
CA TRP A 58 6.69 2.83 2.55
C TRP A 58 5.36 2.31 3.07
N SER A 59 4.90 2.84 4.20
CA SER A 59 3.59 2.52 4.76
C SER A 59 2.80 3.78 5.08
N LYS A 60 1.48 3.70 4.92
CA LYS A 60 0.52 4.72 5.32
C LYS A 60 -0.56 4.05 6.16
N PRO A 61 -0.73 4.42 7.45
CA PRO A 61 -1.89 3.99 8.19
C PRO A 61 -3.15 4.64 7.60
N LEU A 62 -4.24 3.89 7.53
CA LEU A 62 -5.53 4.31 7.00
C LEU A 62 -6.56 4.27 8.11
N GLN A 63 -7.75 4.81 7.84
CA GLN A 63 -8.90 4.57 8.70
C GLN A 63 -9.15 3.06 8.81
N ASP A 64 -9.86 2.66 9.87
CA ASP A 64 -10.48 1.34 9.96
C ASP A 64 -9.48 0.20 10.18
N ASP A 65 -8.36 0.49 10.85
CA ASP A 65 -7.24 -0.41 11.15
C ASP A 65 -6.61 -1.06 9.90
N ARG A 66 -6.71 -0.37 8.76
CA ARG A 66 -6.04 -0.76 7.52
C ARG A 66 -4.71 -0.03 7.39
N THR A 67 -3.77 -0.64 6.68
CA THR A 67 -2.49 0.00 6.35
C THR A 67 -2.15 -0.27 4.89
N ALA A 68 -1.84 0.79 4.14
CA ALA A 68 -1.34 0.68 2.78
C ALA A 68 0.19 0.63 2.76
N PHE A 69 0.74 -0.11 1.79
CA PHE A 69 2.16 -0.30 1.57
C PHE A 69 2.52 -0.08 0.11
N VAL A 70 3.71 0.50 -0.11
CA VAL A 70 4.33 0.67 -1.42
C VAL A 70 5.77 0.23 -1.30
N ALA A 71 6.14 -0.80 -2.07
CA ALA A 71 7.53 -1.16 -2.31
C ALA A 71 7.97 -0.58 -3.65
N LEU A 72 9.12 0.08 -3.68
CA LEU A 72 9.69 0.69 -4.88
C LEU A 72 11.14 0.27 -5.06
N PHE A 73 11.52 0.00 -6.30
CA PHE A 73 12.90 -0.29 -6.67
C PHE A 73 13.44 0.87 -7.51
N PRO A 74 14.14 1.85 -6.89
CA PRO A 74 14.49 3.11 -7.55
C PRO A 74 15.65 2.97 -8.56
N GLN A 75 16.23 1.78 -8.71
CA GLN A 75 17.37 1.56 -9.58
C GLN A 75 16.94 1.59 -11.04
N PRO A 76 17.58 2.40 -11.92
CA PRO A 76 17.08 2.63 -13.28
C PRO A 76 17.24 1.42 -14.22
N TYR A 77 18.18 0.52 -13.92
CA TYR A 77 18.51 -0.66 -14.73
C TYR A 77 18.78 -1.86 -13.82
N GLY A 78 18.61 -3.07 -14.35
CA GLY A 78 18.92 -4.32 -13.65
C GLY A 78 18.01 -5.46 -14.07
N THR A 79 17.97 -6.51 -13.26
CA THR A 79 16.99 -7.59 -13.38
C THR A 79 15.92 -7.50 -12.30
N PRO A 80 14.74 -8.08 -12.51
CA PRO A 80 13.72 -8.19 -11.46
C PRO A 80 14.31 -8.90 -10.23
N ILE A 81 13.92 -8.43 -9.05
CA ILE A 81 14.35 -9.03 -7.78
C ILE A 81 13.15 -9.58 -7.03
N ARG A 82 13.33 -10.76 -6.44
CA ARG A 82 12.32 -11.39 -5.60
C ARG A 82 12.48 -10.89 -4.17
N MET A 83 11.42 -10.26 -3.67
CA MET A 83 11.32 -9.75 -2.31
C MET A 83 10.59 -10.76 -1.43
N SER A 84 11.03 -10.84 -0.18
CA SER A 84 10.37 -11.59 0.89
C SER A 84 10.32 -10.69 2.11
N ILE A 85 9.11 -10.30 2.53
CA ILE A 85 8.90 -9.39 3.65
C ILE A 85 8.03 -10.09 4.68
N LYS A 86 8.47 -10.15 5.94
CA LYS A 86 7.61 -10.63 7.02
C LYS A 86 6.61 -9.56 7.40
N LEU A 87 5.36 -9.95 7.62
CA LEU A 87 4.32 -9.02 8.09
C LEU A 87 4.70 -8.39 9.44
N SER A 88 5.50 -9.09 10.25
CA SER A 88 6.07 -8.57 11.50
C SER A 88 6.94 -7.34 11.33
N ASP A 89 7.56 -7.17 10.17
CA ASP A 89 8.48 -6.07 9.88
C ASP A 89 7.73 -4.84 9.33
N LEU A 90 6.44 -5.00 9.01
CA LEU A 90 5.59 -3.97 8.44
C LEU A 90 4.94 -3.06 9.49
N GLY A 91 5.16 -3.32 10.78
CA GLY A 91 4.57 -2.55 11.87
C GLY A 91 3.06 -2.75 12.03
N LEU A 92 2.56 -3.91 11.58
CA LEU A 92 1.18 -4.34 11.77
C LEU A 92 0.92 -4.79 13.22
N GLY A 93 -0.34 -4.85 13.63
CA GLY A 93 -0.76 -5.45 14.90
C GLY A 93 -0.36 -6.93 15.01
N ARG A 94 0.03 -7.36 16.21
CA ARG A 94 0.65 -8.68 16.46
C ARG A 94 -0.41 -9.78 16.63
N TYR A 95 -0.02 -11.01 16.29
CA TYR A 95 -0.78 -12.25 16.58
C TYR A 95 -2.20 -12.29 15.97
N GLN A 96 -2.35 -11.73 14.77
CA GLN A 96 -3.61 -11.74 14.02
C GLN A 96 -3.35 -12.06 12.55
N ASP A 97 -4.40 -12.47 11.86
CA ASP A 97 -4.39 -12.68 10.41
C ASP A 97 -4.73 -11.38 9.68
N TYR A 98 -4.11 -11.22 8.51
CA TYR A 98 -4.35 -10.10 7.61
C TYR A 98 -4.78 -10.59 6.24
N ASP A 99 -5.82 -9.96 5.71
CA ASP A 99 -6.19 -10.07 4.31
C ASP A 99 -5.43 -9.01 3.52
N LEU A 100 -4.68 -9.44 2.52
CA LEU A 100 -3.89 -8.57 1.65
C LEU A 100 -4.60 -8.35 0.33
N PHE A 101 -4.56 -7.12 -0.17
CA PHE A 101 -5.19 -6.73 -1.42
C PHE A 101 -4.25 -5.85 -2.26
N GLU A 102 -4.10 -6.19 -3.53
CA GLU A 102 -3.34 -5.42 -4.51
C GLU A 102 -4.07 -4.09 -4.80
N LEU A 103 -3.33 -2.97 -4.85
CA LEU A 103 -3.96 -1.65 -4.93
C LEU A 103 -4.38 -1.24 -6.34
N PHE A 104 -3.68 -1.65 -7.40
CA PHE A 104 -4.02 -1.23 -8.76
C PHE A 104 -5.34 -1.84 -9.25
N HIS A 105 -5.56 -3.14 -9.05
CA HIS A 105 -6.73 -3.87 -9.54
C HIS A 105 -7.71 -4.23 -8.41
N GLY A 106 -7.27 -4.22 -7.15
CA GLY A 106 -8.09 -4.66 -6.02
C GLY A 106 -8.08 -6.18 -5.82
N ASP A 107 -7.13 -6.89 -6.41
CA ASP A 107 -7.06 -8.34 -6.35
C ASP A 107 -6.74 -8.81 -4.93
N PHE A 108 -7.45 -9.84 -4.46
CA PHE A 108 -7.14 -10.47 -3.19
C PHE A 108 -5.85 -11.29 -3.31
N LEU A 109 -4.85 -10.93 -2.52
CA LEU A 109 -3.52 -11.54 -2.53
C LEU A 109 -3.40 -12.73 -1.56
N GLY A 110 -4.41 -12.94 -0.72
CA GLY A 110 -4.47 -14.02 0.24
C GLY A 110 -4.50 -13.55 1.69
N LYS A 111 -4.76 -14.52 2.57
CA LYS A 111 -4.70 -14.35 4.02
C LYS A 111 -3.33 -14.76 4.53
N HIS A 112 -2.75 -13.94 5.39
CA HIS A 112 -1.41 -14.13 5.95
C HIS A 112 -1.44 -13.89 7.45
N HIS A 113 -0.85 -14.81 8.22
CA HIS A 113 -0.63 -14.60 9.64
C HIS A 113 0.49 -13.56 9.85
N TYR A 114 0.48 -12.83 10.98
CA TYR A 114 1.49 -11.81 11.31
C TYR A 114 2.96 -12.29 11.18
N THR A 115 3.21 -13.59 11.36
CA THR A 115 4.56 -14.17 11.25
C THR A 115 4.94 -14.62 9.83
N ASP A 116 3.99 -14.59 8.90
CA ASP A 116 4.20 -15.09 7.55
C ASP A 116 5.05 -14.12 6.73
N ALA A 117 5.76 -14.70 5.75
CA ALA A 117 6.47 -13.95 4.73
C ALA A 117 5.57 -13.76 3.51
N TYR A 118 5.40 -12.51 3.10
CA TYR A 118 4.79 -12.15 1.83
C TYR A 118 5.87 -11.97 0.76
N ASN A 119 5.70 -12.68 -0.35
CA ASN A 119 6.69 -12.72 -1.44
C ASN A 119 6.12 -12.09 -2.70
N PHE A 120 6.91 -11.23 -3.34
CA PHE A 120 6.57 -10.61 -4.62
C PHE A 120 7.83 -10.33 -5.43
N THR A 121 7.68 -10.06 -6.72
CA THR A 121 8.78 -9.66 -7.61
C THR A 121 8.60 -8.20 -7.95
N ILE A 122 9.68 -7.43 -7.91
CA ILE A 122 9.68 -6.02 -8.32
C ILE A 122 10.71 -5.79 -9.41
N ASN A 123 10.31 -5.09 -10.47
CA ASN A 123 11.22 -4.77 -11.56
C ASN A 123 12.06 -3.52 -11.21
N PRO A 124 13.29 -3.41 -11.72
CA PRO A 124 13.99 -2.13 -11.72
C PRO A 124 13.25 -1.14 -12.62
N SER A 125 13.67 0.13 -12.63
CA SER A 125 13.14 1.26 -13.40
C SER A 125 11.88 1.93 -12.84
N GLY A 126 11.67 1.83 -11.52
CA GLY A 126 10.56 2.55 -10.86
C GLY A 126 9.23 1.82 -10.91
N ASP A 127 9.26 0.50 -11.11
CA ASP A 127 8.13 -0.37 -10.83
C ASP A 127 7.73 -0.27 -9.35
N VAL A 128 6.46 -0.45 -9.09
CA VAL A 128 5.87 -0.28 -7.76
C VAL A 128 4.96 -1.45 -7.46
N HIS A 129 5.27 -2.16 -6.38
CA HIS A 129 4.36 -3.13 -5.79
C HIS A 129 3.55 -2.44 -4.69
N ALA A 130 2.23 -2.34 -4.86
CA ALA A 130 1.36 -1.61 -3.95
C ALA A 130 0.25 -2.52 -3.43
N PHE A 131 0.07 -2.59 -2.11
CA PHE A 131 -0.97 -3.41 -1.48
C PHE A 131 -1.46 -2.76 -0.19
N TYR A 132 -2.64 -3.14 0.29
CA TYR A 132 -3.05 -2.83 1.65
C TYR A 132 -3.34 -4.10 2.45
N ALA A 133 -3.15 -4.00 3.76
CA ALA A 133 -3.49 -5.03 4.72
C ALA A 133 -4.71 -4.59 5.54
N GLU A 134 -5.66 -5.50 5.72
CA GLU A 134 -6.80 -5.36 6.63
C GLU A 134 -6.80 -6.52 7.63
N SER A 135 -7.08 -6.23 8.90
CA SER A 135 -7.23 -7.28 9.91
C SER A 135 -8.39 -8.20 9.52
N ALA A 136 -8.13 -9.51 9.46
CA ALA A 136 -9.14 -10.51 9.12
C ALA A 136 -10.12 -10.79 10.28
N GLU A 137 -9.84 -10.29 11.50
CA GLU A 137 -10.77 -10.40 12.63
C GLU A 137 -11.93 -9.39 12.52
N PRO A 138 -13.16 -9.80 12.89
CA PRO A 138 -14.31 -8.91 12.83
C PRO A 138 -14.13 -7.74 13.81
N LYS A 139 -14.21 -6.51 13.27
CA LYS A 139 -14.23 -5.27 14.05
C LYS A 139 -15.31 -5.35 15.12
N THR A 140 -14.92 -5.65 16.36
CA THR A 140 -15.84 -5.63 17.48
C THR A 140 -16.15 -4.16 17.74
N LYS A 141 -17.27 -3.67 17.21
CA LYS A 141 -17.79 -2.34 17.57
C LYS A 141 -18.03 -2.34 19.07
N PHE A 142 -17.08 -1.83 19.85
CA PHE A 142 -17.30 -1.51 21.25
C PHE A 142 -18.34 -0.39 21.30
N HIS A 143 -19.62 -0.76 21.33
CA HIS A 143 -20.66 0.11 21.84
C HIS A 143 -20.32 0.40 23.29
N LYS A 144 -19.72 1.57 23.54
CA LYS A 144 -19.71 2.22 24.85
C LYS A 144 -21.17 2.50 25.24
N LYS A 145 -21.89 1.48 25.73
CA LYS A 145 -22.99 1.71 26.67
C LYS A 145 -22.34 1.98 28.03
N LEU A 146 -21.96 3.24 28.25
CA LEU A 146 -21.82 3.71 29.62
C LEU A 146 -23.22 3.72 30.23
N ARG A 147 -23.44 2.77 31.13
CA ARG A 147 -24.45 2.87 32.19
C ARG A 147 -24.11 4.10 33.03
N LEU A 148 -25.07 5.02 33.15
CA LEU A 148 -25.45 5.70 34.37
C LEU A 148 -26.98 5.74 34.39
#